data_AF-A0A417FPW9-F1
#
_entry.id   AF-A0A417FPW9-F1
#
_cell.length_a   1.000
_cell.length_b   1.000
_cell.length_c   1.000
_cell.angle_alpha   90.00
_cell.angle_beta   90.00
_cell.angle_gamma   90.00
#
_symmetry.space_group_name_H-M   'P 1'
#
loop_
_entity.id
_entity.type
_entity.pdbx_description
1 polymer ?
#
loop_
_entity_poly.entity_id
_entity_poly.type
_entity_poly.pdbx_seq_one_letter_code
_entity_poly.pdbx_strand_id
1 'polypeptide(L)'
;MAKATTKSTKPTRKSPPALTPEAREQQLIAMAYDAAEEQFLNGTASSQVITHFLKLGTTKAELEKEKLKKENTVLEAKAKAYQSGEEIKQLYEDAIKMLRVYGGQGDAEDYEYED
;
A
#
# COMPACT_ATOMS: atom_id res chain seq x y z
N MET A 1 55.69 12.17 21.90
CA MET A 1 55.01 11.43 20.81
C MET A 1 53.52 11.74 20.88
N ALA A 2 52.97 12.42 19.86
CA ALA A 2 51.55 12.77 19.82
C ALA A 2 50.77 11.64 19.14
N LYS A 3 49.80 11.06 19.86
CA LYS A 3 48.96 9.97 19.35
C LYS A 3 47.90 10.57 18.41
N ALA A 4 47.99 10.26 17.12
CA ALA A 4 47.00 10.66 16.13
C ALA A 4 45.69 9.90 16.36
N THR A 5 44.63 10.62 16.72
CA THR A 5 43.25 10.11 16.70
C THR A 5 42.77 10.09 15.25
N THR A 6 42.75 8.90 14.65
CA THR A 6 42.09 8.68 13.36
C THR A 6 40.58 8.66 13.59
N LYS A 7 39.90 9.79 13.33
CA LYS A 7 38.44 9.80 13.23
C LYS A 7 38.04 8.98 12.01
N SER A 8 37.48 7.80 12.24
CA SER A 8 36.84 6.99 11.19
C SER A 8 35.66 7.77 10.61
N THR A 9 35.82 8.36 9.43
CA THR A 9 34.73 8.99 8.69
C THR A 9 33.94 7.89 7.99
N LYS A 10 32.80 7.48 8.58
CA LYS A 10 31.82 6.63 7.90
C LYS A 10 31.45 7.30 6.56
N PRO A 11 31.48 6.58 5.42
CA PRO A 11 31.13 7.16 4.14
C PRO A 11 29.67 7.62 4.15
N THR A 12 29.44 8.91 3.98
CA THR A 12 28.09 9.46 3.81
C THR A 12 27.58 9.01 2.44
N ARG A 13 26.77 7.94 2.43
CA ARG A 13 26.05 7.53 1.22
C ARG A 13 25.08 8.66 0.88
N LYS A 14 25.42 9.48 -0.12
CA LYS A 14 24.48 10.43 -0.71
C LYS A 14 23.46 9.61 -1.50
N SER A 15 22.32 9.31 -0.87
CA SER A 15 21.16 8.74 -1.55
C SER A 15 20.65 9.75 -2.59
N PRO A 16 20.34 9.31 -3.81
CA PRO A 16 19.74 10.18 -4.81
C PRO A 16 18.38 10.70 -4.30
N PRO A 17 18.00 11.94 -4.65
CA PRO A 17 16.75 12.53 -4.20
C PRO A 17 15.55 11.74 -4.73
N ALA A 18 14.53 11.55 -3.88
CA ALA A 18 13.27 10.92 -4.30
C ALA A 18 12.54 11.72 -5.40
N LEU A 19 12.00 10.98 -6.36
CA LEU A 19 11.26 11.49 -7.53
C LEU A 19 9.77 11.71 -7.26
N THR A 20 9.23 11.15 -6.18
CA THR A 20 7.83 11.33 -5.76
C THR A 20 7.74 11.78 -4.30
N PRO A 21 6.66 12.43 -3.88
CA PRO A 21 6.42 12.79 -2.48
C PRO A 21 6.45 11.59 -1.54
N GLU A 22 5.85 10.46 -1.94
CA GLU A 22 5.76 9.23 -1.13
C GLU A 22 7.14 8.59 -0.96
N ALA A 23 7.94 8.56 -2.04
CA ALA A 23 9.31 8.07 -1.96
C ALA A 23 10.18 8.97 -1.06
N ARG A 24 9.91 10.28 -1.02
CA ARG A 24 10.60 11.21 -0.13
C ARG A 24 10.24 10.96 1.33
N GLU A 25 8.98 10.70 1.64
CA GLU A 25 8.53 10.33 2.97
C GLU A 25 9.23 9.05 3.45
N GLN A 26 9.28 8.02 2.60
CA GLN A 26 9.98 6.78 2.92
C GLN A 26 11.48 6.98 3.17
N GLN A 27 12.15 7.84 2.39
CA GLN A 27 13.54 8.20 2.63
C GLN A 27 13.74 8.87 4.01
N LEU A 28 12.85 9.80 4.39
CA LEU A 28 12.91 10.46 5.69
C LEU A 28 12.67 9.49 6.84
N ILE A 29 11.70 8.57 6.68
CA ILE A 29 11.43 7.51 7.65
C ILE A 29 12.68 6.62 7.81
N ALA A 30 13.29 6.17 6.72
CA ALA A 30 14.50 5.33 6.78
C ALA A 30 15.63 6.02 7.54
N MET A 31 15.90 7.29 7.23
CA MET A 31 16.92 8.08 7.94
C MET A 31 16.60 8.25 9.44
N ALA A 32 15.32 8.41 9.79
CA ALA A 32 14.91 8.48 11.18
C ALA A 32 15.09 7.15 11.93
N TYR A 33 14.85 6.02 11.26
CA TYR A 33 15.08 4.67 11.81
C TYR A 33 16.56 4.44 12.08
N ASP A 34 17.44 4.73 11.10
CA ASP A 34 18.89 4.58 11.25
C ASP A 34 19.42 5.44 12.42
N ALA A 35 18.93 6.67 12.54
CA ALA A 35 19.31 7.57 13.62
C ALA A 35 18.82 7.07 14.99
N ALA A 36 17.60 6.51 15.05
CA ALA A 36 17.08 5.92 16.28
C ALA A 36 17.88 4.68 16.70
N GLU A 37 18.23 3.80 15.75
CA GLU A 37 19.08 2.64 16.00
C GLU A 37 20.43 3.03 16.60
N GLU A 38 21.11 4.01 15.99
CA GLU A 38 22.38 4.52 16.51
C GLU A 38 22.23 5.12 17.93
N GLN A 39 21.12 5.82 18.20
CA GLN A 39 20.82 6.35 19.55
C GLN A 39 20.54 5.24 20.58
N PHE A 40 19.86 4.16 20.19
CA PHE A 40 19.62 3.01 21.07
C PHE A 40 20.93 2.29 21.41
N LEU A 41 21.77 2.02 20.41
CA LEU A 41 23.07 1.34 20.60
C LEU A 41 24.01 2.16 21.50
N ASN A 42 24.01 3.49 21.33
CA ASN A 42 24.84 4.38 22.13
C ASN A 42 24.23 4.72 23.51
N GLY A 43 22.99 4.29 23.79
CA GLY A 43 22.27 4.60 25.02
C GLY A 43 21.88 6.08 25.17
N THR A 44 21.85 6.83 24.07
CA THR A 44 21.52 8.27 24.04
C THR A 44 20.11 8.56 23.53
N ALA A 45 19.29 7.52 23.34
CA ALA A 45 17.91 7.67 22.86
C ALA A 45 17.08 8.48 23.85
N SER A 46 16.33 9.46 23.33
CA SER A 46 15.41 10.24 24.15
C SER A 46 14.19 9.41 24.59
N SER A 47 13.55 9.82 25.68
CA SER A 47 12.33 9.17 26.19
C SER A 47 11.21 9.11 25.15
N GLN A 48 11.12 10.11 24.27
CA GLN A 48 10.14 10.15 23.18
C GLN A 48 10.43 9.07 22.12
N VAL A 49 11.70 8.89 21.74
CA VAL A 49 12.11 7.86 20.78
C VAL A 49 11.83 6.47 21.36
N ILE A 50 12.23 6.23 22.61
CA ILE A 50 11.97 4.97 23.31
C ILE A 50 10.47 4.68 23.37
N THR A 51 9.65 5.67 23.76
CA THR A 51 8.20 5.49 23.87
C THR A 51 7.54 5.21 22.52
N HIS A 52 7.99 5.88 21.45
CA HIS A 52 7.45 5.67 20.11
C HIS A 52 7.66 4.21 19.65
N PHE A 53 8.88 3.70 19.78
CA PHE A 53 9.20 2.32 19.40
C PHE A 53 8.55 1.28 20.31
N LEU A 54 8.44 1.55 21.61
CA LEU A 54 7.68 0.67 22.50
C LEU A 54 6.21 0.58 22.12
N LYS A 55 5.58 1.69 21.75
CA LYS A 55 4.18 1.71 21.27
C LYS A 55 4.04 0.89 19.98
N LEU A 56 4.96 1.03 19.04
CA LEU A 56 4.98 0.25 17.79
C LEU A 56 5.13 -1.25 18.03
N GLY A 57 5.94 -1.66 19.03
CA GLY A 57 6.16 -3.06 19.39
C GLY A 57 5.08 -3.68 20.29
N THR A 58 4.02 -2.95 20.65
CA THR A 58 2.95 -3.52 21.48
C THR A 58 2.07 -4.47 20.67
N THR A 59 1.56 -5.51 21.33
CA THR A 59 0.55 -6.43 20.77
C THR A 59 -0.68 -5.71 20.25
N LYS A 60 -1.04 -4.56 20.83
CA LYS A 60 -2.11 -3.69 20.35
C LYS A 60 -1.83 -3.17 18.93
N ALA A 61 -0.61 -2.70 18.66
CA ALA A 61 -0.23 -2.20 17.35
C ALA A 61 -0.23 -3.32 16.30
N GLU A 62 0.16 -4.54 16.68
CA GLU A 62 0.10 -5.72 15.80
C GLU A 62 -1.34 -6.08 15.44
N LEU A 63 -2.23 -6.15 16.42
CA LEU A 63 -3.65 -6.44 16.22
C LEU A 63 -4.34 -5.34 15.39
N GLU A 64 -3.98 -4.08 15.60
CA GLU A 64 -4.51 -2.96 14.81
C GLU A 64 -4.05 -3.04 13.35
N LYS A 65 -2.78 -3.38 13.11
CA LYS A 65 -2.26 -3.65 11.76
C LYS A 65 -2.96 -4.83 11.10
N GLU A 66 -3.22 -5.91 11.84
CA GLU A 66 -3.94 -7.09 11.32
C GLU A 66 -5.41 -6.75 10.99
N LYS A 67 -6.06 -5.97 11.86
CA LYS A 67 -7.42 -5.47 11.63
C LYS A 67 -7.50 -4.66 10.35
N LEU A 68 -6.60 -3.69 10.15
CA LEU A 68 -6.54 -2.87 8.94
C LEU A 68 -6.30 -3.72 7.68
N LYS A 69 -5.45 -4.75 7.75
CA LYS A 69 -5.27 -5.70 6.64
C LYS A 69 -6.55 -6.44 6.29
N LYS A 70 -7.26 -6.97 7.29
CA LYS A 70 -8.53 -7.68 7.09
C LYS A 70 -9.60 -6.75 6.53
N GLU A 71 -9.68 -5.52 7.02
CA GLU A 71 -10.61 -4.51 6.49
C GLU A 71 -10.33 -4.21 5.02
N ASN A 72 -9.06 -4.04 4.62
CA ASN A 72 -8.70 -3.89 3.21
C ASN A 72 -9.12 -5.11 2.37
N THR A 73 -8.89 -6.33 2.85
CA THR A 73 -9.33 -7.54 2.12
C THR A 73 -10.85 -7.59 1.94
N VAL A 74 -11.61 -7.19 2.97
CA VAL A 74 -13.08 -7.12 2.87
C VAL A 74 -13.51 -6.04 1.88
N LEU A 75 -12.85 -4.87 1.89
CA LEU A 75 -13.13 -3.79 0.93
C LEU A 75 -12.83 -4.23 -0.51
N GLU A 76 -11.70 -4.90 -0.74
CA GLU A 76 -11.35 -5.47 -2.04
C GLU A 76 -12.38 -6.51 -2.50
N ALA A 77 -12.80 -7.41 -1.60
CA ALA A 77 -13.83 -8.40 -1.92
C ALA A 77 -15.18 -7.74 -2.25
N LYS A 78 -15.57 -6.68 -1.53
CA LYS A 78 -16.77 -5.89 -1.84
C LYS A 78 -16.64 -5.19 -3.19
N ALA A 79 -15.51 -4.57 -3.49
CA ALA A 79 -15.27 -3.93 -4.77
C ALA A 79 -15.41 -4.93 -5.93
N LYS A 80 -14.84 -6.12 -5.80
CA LYS A 80 -14.99 -7.22 -6.77
C LYS A 80 -16.43 -7.70 -6.88
N ALA A 81 -17.15 -7.82 -5.76
CA ALA A 81 -18.55 -8.21 -5.78
C ALA A 81 -19.42 -7.18 -6.54
N TYR A 82 -19.17 -5.88 -6.34
CA TYR A 82 -19.87 -4.83 -7.08
C TYR A 82 -19.56 -4.88 -8.58
N GLN A 83 -18.29 -5.02 -8.97
CA GLN A 83 -17.90 -5.19 -10.38
C GLN A 83 -18.57 -6.42 -11.00
N SER A 84 -18.52 -7.57 -10.33
CA SER A 84 -19.18 -8.79 -10.82
C SER A 84 -20.69 -8.65 -10.94
N GLY A 85 -21.32 -7.82 -10.08
CA GLY A 85 -22.75 -7.54 -10.17
C GLY A 85 -23.11 -6.74 -11.42
N GLU A 86 -22.26 -5.77 -11.81
CA GLU A 86 -22.42 -5.02 -13.05
C GLU A 86 -22.19 -5.91 -14.28
N GLU A 87 -21.14 -6.74 -14.27
CA GLU A 87 -20.85 -7.72 -15.34
C GLU A 87 -21.99 -8.73 -15.51
N ILE A 88 -22.51 -9.29 -14.41
CA ILE A 88 -23.63 -10.23 -14.44
C ILE A 88 -24.89 -9.54 -14.99
N LYS A 89 -25.14 -8.29 -14.62
CA LYS A 89 -26.28 -7.52 -15.13
C LYS A 89 -26.18 -7.33 -16.65
N GLN A 90 -25.01 -6.94 -17.16
CA GLN A 90 -24.75 -6.82 -18.60
C GLN A 90 -24.96 -8.15 -19.33
N LEU A 91 -24.39 -9.24 -18.81
CA LEU A 91 -24.55 -10.57 -19.39
C LEU A 91 -26.04 -11.00 -19.48
N TYR A 92 -26.83 -10.71 -18.45
CA TYR A 92 -28.27 -11.00 -18.48
C TYR A 92 -29.03 -10.11 -19.46
N GLU A 93 -28.70 -8.82 -19.54
CA GLU A 93 -29.30 -7.91 -20.53
C GLU A 93 -29.00 -8.37 -21.96
N ASP A 94 -27.76 -8.76 -22.25
CA ASP A 94 -27.34 -9.28 -23.55
C ASP A 94 -28.00 -10.62 -23.86
N ALA A 95 -28.06 -11.54 -22.89
CA ALA A 95 -28.74 -12.83 -23.07
C ALA A 95 -30.25 -12.64 -23.35
N ILE A 96 -30.91 -11.70 -22.67
CA ILE A 96 -32.33 -11.38 -22.91
C ILE A 96 -32.52 -10.77 -24.30
N LYS A 97 -31.63 -9.86 -24.73
CA LYS A 97 -31.66 -9.31 -26.10
C LYS A 97 -31.51 -10.41 -27.16
N MET A 98 -30.52 -11.29 -26.99
CA MET A 98 -30.28 -12.44 -27.87
C MET A 98 -31.51 -13.36 -27.98
N LEU A 99 -32.17 -13.65 -26.85
CA LEU A 99 -33.37 -14.48 -26.83
C LEU A 99 -34.57 -13.82 -27.52
N ARG A 100 -34.74 -12.49 -27.40
CA ARG A 100 -35.81 -11.75 -28.08
C ARG A 100 -35.64 -11.75 -29.60
N VAL A 101 -34.42 -11.55 -30.07
CA VAL A 101 -34.08 -11.59 -31.50
C VAL A 101 -34.29 -13.00 -32.04
N TYR A 102 -33.78 -14.03 -31.36
CA TYR A 102 -33.99 -15.42 -31.78
C TYR A 102 -35.48 -15.82 -31.80
N GLY A 103 -36.28 -15.29 -30.87
CA GLY A 103 -37.73 -15.48 -30.81
C GLY A 103 -38.54 -14.71 -31.86
N GLY A 104 -37.89 -13.96 -32.76
CA GLY A 104 -38.55 -13.18 -33.81
C GLY A 104 -39.30 -11.94 -33.30
N GLN A 105 -39.01 -11.49 -32.07
CA GLN A 105 -39.61 -10.32 -31.42
C GLN A 105 -38.64 -9.15 -31.24
N GLY A 106 -37.40 -9.26 -31.72
CA GLY A 106 -36.37 -8.23 -31.62
C GLY A 106 -36.04 -7.60 -32.97
N ASP A 107 -35.76 -6.28 -32.98
CA ASP A 107 -35.25 -5.57 -34.15
C ASP A 107 -33.80 -5.98 -34.44
N ALA A 108 -33.50 -6.25 -35.71
CA ALA A 108 -32.19 -6.73 -36.17
C ALA A 108 -31.10 -5.64 -36.17
N GLU A 109 -31.45 -4.38 -35.88
CA GLU A 109 -30.52 -3.23 -35.86
C GLU A 109 -29.73 -3.09 -34.54
N ASP A 110 -30.05 -3.88 -33.52
CA ASP A 110 -29.35 -3.85 -32.20
C ASP A 110 -28.01 -4.62 -32.18
N TYR A 111 -27.56 -5.15 -33.32
CA TYR A 111 -26.28 -5.86 -33.46
C TYR A 111 -25.24 -5.02 -34.19
N GLU A 112 -24.66 -4.03 -33.52
CA GLU A 112 -23.32 -3.58 -33.89
C GLU A 112 -22.33 -4.67 -33.43
N TYR A 113 -21.77 -5.40 -34.39
CA TYR A 113 -20.54 -6.16 -34.18
C TYR A 113 -19.44 -5.13 -33.91
N GLU A 114 -19.10 -4.90 -32.64
CA GLU A 114 -17.81 -4.31 -32.29
C GLU A 114 -16.72 -5.35 -32.60
N ASP A 115 -15.92 -5.07 -33.65
CA ASP A 115 -14.66 -5.76 -33.99
C ASP A 115 -13.49 -5.19 -33.16
#